data_AF-A0A452ZR01-F1
#
_entry.id   AF-A0A452ZR01-F1
#
_cell.length_a   1.000
_cell.length_b   1.000
_cell.length_c   1.000
_cell.angle_alpha   90.00
_cell.angle_beta   90.00
_cell.angle_gamma   90.00
#
_symmetry.space_group_name_H-M   'P 1'
#
loop_
_entity.id
_entity.type
_entity.pdbx_description
1 polymer ?
#
loop_
_entity_poly.entity_id
_entity_poly.type
_entity_poly.pdbx_seq_one_letter_code
_entity_poly.pdbx_strand_id
1 'polypeptide(L)'
;MDFSTIRNKMEGKESTTYNSVREIYSDVRLVFTNAMKYNVEGHPVNIMAKFLLERFEEKWLHLLPKVENEEREREEPNDAPTISISPEAAIAKLAEDTAE
;
A
#
# COMPACT_ATOMS: atom_id res chain seq x y z
N MET A 1 5.23 5.02 -19.25
CA MET A 1 4.49 4.31 -18.19
C MET A 1 3.30 3.66 -18.85
N ASP A 2 3.10 2.37 -18.61
CA ASP A 2 1.98 1.57 -19.09
C ASP A 2 1.67 0.46 -18.08
N PHE A 3 0.54 -0.23 -18.25
CA PHE A 3 0.09 -1.24 -17.29
C PHE A 3 0.98 -2.48 -17.22
N SER A 4 1.74 -2.79 -18.28
CA SER A 4 2.70 -3.89 -18.22
C SER A 4 3.91 -3.53 -17.37
N THR A 5 4.43 -2.32 -17.49
CA THR A 5 5.46 -1.79 -16.59
C THR A 5 4.97 -1.77 -15.14
N ILE A 6 3.78 -1.23 -14.87
CA ILE A 6 3.23 -1.17 -13.50
C ILE A 6 3.13 -2.58 -12.90
N ARG A 7 2.58 -3.54 -13.65
CA ARG A 7 2.50 -4.94 -13.21
C ARG A 7 3.88 -5.53 -12.91
N ASN A 8 4.86 -5.33 -13.79
CA ASN A 8 6.20 -5.87 -13.60
C ASN A 8 6.89 -5.26 -12.36
N LYS A 9 6.73 -3.96 -12.11
CA LYS A 9 7.22 -3.28 -10.90
C LYS A 9 6.52 -3.79 -9.64
N MET A 10 5.22 -4.08 -9.69
CA MET A 10 4.48 -4.70 -8.59
C MET A 10 4.94 -6.13 -8.29
N GLU A 11 5.21 -6.92 -9.33
CA GLU A 11 5.64 -8.32 -9.22
C GLU A 11 7.14 -8.48 -8.88
N GLY A 12 7.87 -7.38 -8.70
CA GLY A 12 9.31 -7.42 -8.41
C GLY A 12 10.17 -7.93 -9.57
N LYS A 13 9.65 -7.86 -10.80
CA LYS A 13 10.34 -8.33 -12.02
C LYS A 13 11.28 -7.28 -12.60
N GLU A 14 11.16 -6.03 -12.17
CA GLU A 14 12.06 -4.93 -12.52
C GLU A 14 13.01 -4.62 -11.34
N SER A 15 14.12 -3.93 -11.63
CA SER A 15 15.08 -3.50 -10.62
C SER A 15 14.51 -2.48 -9.63
N THR A 16 13.44 -1.80 -10.00
CA THR A 16 12.72 -0.85 -9.15
C THR A 16 11.35 -1.41 -8.76
N THR A 17 11.10 -1.57 -7.47
CA THR A 17 9.81 -1.98 -6.91
C THR A 17 9.09 -0.80 -6.26
N TYR A 18 7.79 -0.96 -6.02
CA TYR A 18 7.00 0.03 -5.30
C TYR A 18 7.12 -0.13 -3.80
N ASN A 19 7.25 0.99 -3.07
CA ASN A 19 7.30 0.98 -1.59
C ASN A 19 5.93 1.24 -0.96
N SER A 20 5.03 1.92 -1.69
CA SER A 20 3.67 2.23 -1.28
C SER A 20 2.68 2.08 -2.44
N VAL A 21 1.44 1.74 -2.10
CA VAL A 21 0.31 1.71 -3.04
C VAL A 21 0.08 3.09 -3.68
N ARG A 22 0.48 4.19 -3.00
CA ARG A 22 0.40 5.55 -3.57
C ARG A 22 1.31 5.76 -4.78
N GLU A 23 2.42 5.04 -4.86
CA GLU A 23 3.29 5.09 -6.04
C GLU A 23 2.62 4.41 -7.24
N ILE A 24 1.92 3.30 -7.01
CA ILE A 24 1.11 2.61 -8.04
C ILE A 24 0.00 3.56 -8.54
N TYR A 25 -0.71 4.21 -7.62
CA TYR A 25 -1.73 5.20 -7.95
C TYR A 25 -1.19 6.30 -8.85
N SER A 26 -0.01 6.85 -8.50
CA SER A 26 0.65 7.89 -9.27
C SER A 26 1.01 7.43 -10.68
N ASP A 27 1.57 6.22 -10.83
CA ASP A 27 1.94 5.67 -12.12
C ASP A 27 0.72 5.36 -13.00
N VAL A 28 -0.40 4.88 -12.44
CA VAL A 28 -1.65 4.69 -13.20
C VAL A 28 -2.18 6.03 -13.73
N ARG A 29 -2.19 7.09 -12.89
CA ARG A 29 -2.57 8.43 -13.36
C ARG A 29 -1.64 8.93 -14.46
N LEU A 30 -0.35 8.60 -14.38
CA LEU A 30 0.62 8.95 -15.40
C LEU A 30 0.32 8.25 -16.75
N VAL A 31 -0.17 7.00 -16.74
CA VAL A 31 -0.62 6.30 -17.97
C VAL A 31 -1.70 7.13 -18.67
N PHE A 32 -2.76 7.49 -17.95
CA PHE A 32 -3.91 8.20 -18.53
C PHE A 32 -3.57 9.64 -18.92
N THR A 33 -2.81 10.37 -18.08
CA THR A 33 -2.41 11.75 -18.39
C THR A 33 -1.48 11.82 -19.59
N ASN A 34 -0.56 10.87 -19.76
CA ASN A 34 0.23 10.76 -20.99
C ASN A 34 -0.64 10.42 -22.20
N ALA A 35 -1.59 9.48 -22.07
CA ALA A 35 -2.52 9.16 -23.14
C ALA A 35 -3.32 10.40 -23.58
N MET A 36 -3.79 11.23 -22.64
CA MET A 36 -4.45 12.50 -22.97
C MET A 36 -3.50 13.54 -23.57
N LYS A 37 -2.25 13.61 -23.11
CA LYS A 37 -1.25 14.59 -23.58
C LYS A 37 -0.81 14.32 -25.02
N TYR A 38 -0.60 13.05 -25.39
CA TYR A 38 -0.06 12.67 -26.69
C TYR A 38 -1.13 12.42 -27.76
N ASN A 39 -2.40 12.30 -27.36
CA ASN A 39 -3.52 12.13 -28.27
C ASN A 39 -4.38 13.39 -28.27
N VAL A 40 -4.60 13.97 -29.46
CA VAL A 40 -5.43 15.17 -29.65
C VAL A 40 -6.81 14.99 -29.01
N GLU A 41 -7.35 16.08 -28.48
CA GLU A 41 -8.70 16.08 -27.92
C GLU A 41 -9.74 15.60 -28.95
N GLY A 42 -10.68 14.76 -28.50
CA GLY A 42 -11.65 14.10 -29.38
C GLY A 42 -11.15 12.80 -30.02
N HIS A 43 -9.85 12.51 -30.00
CA HIS A 43 -9.35 11.20 -30.41
C HIS A 43 -9.90 10.09 -29.49
N PRO A 44 -10.29 8.90 -29.99
CA PRO A 44 -10.86 7.84 -29.16
C PRO A 44 -10.00 7.46 -27.95
N VAL A 45 -8.66 7.47 -28.10
CA VAL A 45 -7.74 7.21 -26.98
C VAL A 45 -7.79 8.32 -25.92
N ASN A 46 -7.89 9.59 -26.33
CA ASN A 46 -8.02 10.71 -25.40
C ASN A 46 -9.34 10.61 -24.62
N ILE A 47 -10.45 10.34 -25.31
CA ILE A 47 -11.78 10.17 -24.70
C ILE A 47 -11.77 9.00 -23.71
N MET A 48 -11.23 7.85 -24.11
CA MET A 48 -11.19 6.68 -23.25
C MET A 48 -10.27 6.88 -22.03
N ALA A 49 -9.16 7.59 -22.19
CA ALA A 49 -8.27 7.92 -21.08
C ALA A 49 -8.97 8.82 -20.04
N LYS A 50 -9.76 9.81 -20.46
CA LYS A 50 -10.58 10.64 -19.57
C LYS A 50 -11.59 9.78 -18.79
N PHE A 51 -12.33 8.93 -19.50
CA PHE A 51 -13.35 8.06 -18.90
C PHE A 51 -12.75 7.06 -17.90
N LEU A 52 -11.66 6.38 -18.27
CA LEU A 52 -11.03 5.39 -17.39
C LEU A 52 -10.36 6.03 -16.18
N LEU A 53 -9.77 7.22 -16.32
CA LEU A 53 -9.22 7.96 -15.19
C LEU A 53 -10.31 8.31 -14.18
N GLU A 54 -11.48 8.78 -14.63
CA GLU A 54 -12.62 9.08 -13.75
C GLU A 54 -13.06 7.84 -12.94
N ARG A 55 -13.27 6.70 -13.62
CA ARG A 55 -13.64 5.43 -12.97
C ARG A 55 -12.55 4.93 -12.01
N PHE A 56 -11.29 5.20 -12.32
CA PHE A 56 -10.16 4.84 -11.47
C PHE A 56 -10.15 5.68 -10.18
N GLU A 57 -10.34 7.00 -10.28
CA GLU A 57 -10.42 7.89 -9.10
C GLU A 57 -11.62 7.54 -8.21
N GLU A 58 -12.78 7.25 -8.79
CA GLU A 58 -13.97 6.78 -8.04
C GLU A 58 -13.64 5.52 -7.21
N LYS A 59 -12.96 4.54 -7.82
CA LYS A 59 -12.54 3.30 -7.12
C LYS A 59 -11.46 3.57 -6.09
N TRP A 60 -10.54 4.49 -6.36
CA TRP A 60 -9.48 4.87 -5.44
C TRP A 60 -10.06 5.44 -4.15
N LEU A 61 -11.10 6.28 -4.22
CA LEU A 61 -11.77 6.82 -3.03
C LEU A 61 -12.30 5.73 -2.09
N HIS A 62 -12.81 4.61 -2.64
CA HIS A 62 -13.24 3.48 -1.83
C HIS A 62 -12.07 2.68 -1.22
N LEU A 63 -10.88 2.77 -1.81
CA LEU A 63 -9.68 2.10 -1.35
C LEU A 63 -8.89 2.94 -0.33
N LEU A 64 -9.01 4.28 -0.38
CA LEU A 64 -8.30 5.22 0.48
C LEU A 64 -8.33 4.87 1.97
N PRO A 65 -9.48 4.52 2.60
CA PRO A 65 -9.50 4.18 4.02
C PRO A 65 -8.61 2.98 4.37
N LYS A 66 -8.49 2.02 3.46
CA LYS A 66 -7.62 0.85 3.68
C LYS A 66 -6.15 1.23 3.55
N VAL A 67 -5.82 2.05 2.55
CA VAL A 67 -4.44 2.54 2.35
C VAL A 67 -3.98 3.35 3.56
N GLU A 68 -4.84 4.25 4.07
CA GLU A 68 -4.51 5.06 5.25
C GLU A 68 -4.33 4.22 6.52
N ASN A 69 -5.16 3.19 6.72
CA ASN A 69 -5.00 2.26 7.84
C ASN A 69 -3.69 1.47 7.74
N GLU A 70 -3.37 0.90 6.57
CA GLU A 70 -2.13 0.16 6.35
C GLU A 70 -0.89 1.04 6.51
N GLU A 71 -0.94 2.31 6.08
CA GLU A 71 0.14 3.27 6.27
C GLU A 71 0.34 3.60 7.76
N ARG A 72 -0.76 3.80 8.51
CA ARG A 72 -0.68 4.02 9.97
C ARG A 72 -0.09 2.82 10.69
N GLU A 73 -0.52 1.60 10.36
CA GLU A 73 0.00 0.36 10.96
C GLU A 73 1.50 0.17 10.69
N ARG A 74 2.03 0.67 9.57
CA ARG A 74 3.48 0.65 9.27
C ARG A 74 4.27 1.72 10.03
N GLU A 75 3.65 2.83 10.37
CA GLU A 75 4.30 3.96 11.06
C GLU A 75 4.28 3.83 12.59
N GLU A 76 3.34 3.08 13.17
CA GLU A 76 3.33 2.76 14.59
C GLU A 76 4.55 1.88 14.94
N PRO A 77 5.52 2.36 15.76
CA PRO A 77 6.65 1.55 16.19
C PRO A 77 6.13 0.44 17.10
N ASN A 78 6.62 -0.77 16.87
CA ASN A 78 6.35 -1.99 17.66
C ASN A 78 7.00 -1.91 19.06
N ASP A 79 6.80 -0.81 19.80
CA ASP A 79 7.46 -0.52 21.08
C ASP A 79 6.56 -0.84 22.29
N ALA A 80 5.68 -1.84 22.15
CA ALA A 80 5.14 -2.54 23.30
C ALA A 80 6.03 -3.77 23.55
N PRO A 81 6.89 -3.79 24.60
CA PRO A 81 7.52 -5.02 25.02
C PRO A 81 6.41 -5.93 25.54
N THR A 82 5.92 -6.82 24.69
CA THR A 82 5.10 -7.96 25.12
C THR A 82 6.06 -8.91 25.82
N ILE A 83 6.38 -8.62 27.08
CA ILE A 83 6.96 -9.63 27.97
C ILE A 83 5.83 -10.64 28.21
N SER A 84 5.75 -11.64 27.32
CA SER A 84 4.95 -12.84 27.55
C SER A 84 5.63 -13.67 28.63
N ILE A 85 5.52 -13.23 29.88
CA ILE A 85 5.77 -14.14 30.98
C ILE A 85 4.55 -15.06 30.99
N SER A 86 4.73 -16.30 30.53
CA SER A 86 3.74 -17.35 30.73
C SER A 86 3.37 -17.38 32.22
N PRO A 87 2.08 -17.54 32.59
CA PRO A 87 1.65 -17.61 33.99
C PRO A 87 2.49 -18.59 34.84
N GLU A 88 3.03 -19.62 34.18
CA GLU A 88 3.88 -20.65 34.76
C GLU A 88 5.24 -20.12 35.26
N ALA A 89 5.85 -19.16 34.56
CA ALA A 89 7.10 -18.53 34.98
C ALA A 89 6.90 -17.51 36.11
N ALA A 90 5.73 -16.89 36.20
CA ALA A 90 5.37 -16.01 37.32
C ALA A 90 5.12 -16.82 38.61
N ILE A 91 4.51 -18.01 38.49
CA ILE A 91 4.28 -18.92 39.61
C ILE A 91 5.61 -19.53 40.11
N ALA A 92 6.52 -19.91 39.21
CA ALA A 92 7.83 -20.44 39.59
C ALA A 92 8.65 -19.43 40.40
N LYS A 93 8.60 -18.15 40.03
CA LYS A 93 9.34 -17.09 40.72
C LYS A 93 8.77 -16.78 42.12
N LEU A 94 7.45 -16.85 42.29
CA LEU A 94 6.82 -16.69 43.61
C LEU A 94 7.15 -17.84 44.57
N ALA A 95 7.32 -19.06 44.05
CA ALA A 95 7.65 -20.24 44.84
C ALA A 95 9.12 -20.27 45.30
N GLU A 96 10.02 -19.62 44.55
CA GLU A 96 11.43 -19.48 44.91
C GLU A 96 11.62 -18.44 46.02
N ASP A 97 10.88 -17.33 45.98
CA ASP A 97 10.92 -16.25 46.99
C ASP A 97 10.24 -16.62 48.33
N THR A 98 9.53 -17.75 48.42
CA THR A 98 8.91 -18.23 49.68
C THR A 98 9.70 -19.33 50.39
N ALA A 99 10.88 -19.67 49.88
CA ALA A 99 11.74 -20.73 50.43
C ALA A 99 12.95 -20.23 51.26
N GLU A 100 13.01 -18.94 51.62
CA GLU A 100 13.90 -18.42 52.67
C GLU A 100 13.18 -18.15 54.00
#